data_AF-A0A2G8HWT8-F1
#
_entry.id   AF-A0A2G8HWT8-F1
#
_cell.length_a   1.000
_cell.length_b   1.000
_cell.length_c   1.000
_cell.angle_alpha   90.00
_cell.angle_beta   90.00
_cell.angle_gamma   90.00
#
_symmetry.space_group_name_H-M   'P 1'
#
loop_
_entity.id
_entity.type
_entity.pdbx_description
1 polymer ?
#
loop_
_entity_poly.entity_id
_entity_poly.type
_entity_poly.pdbx_seq_one_letter_code
_entity_poly.pdbx_strand_id
1 'polypeptide(L)'
;MVTNGIEQLSSETHLNKLKGNVALLCHSASVDRNFNHSVLILKKLIGSRLVKIFGPQHGFVTDVQDNMIETKDFIHPYFKVPVHSLYGETRIPTDEMLKDVDTLVVDLQDVGTRVYTYISTLTLAMEKCAQLGIKIVVLDRPNPVGGEILEGTILEEGFKSFVGRYPMPQRHAMTMGEVGHFAKNNFGIDLDYDVVAMQGWKREMMWGECELPWVNPSPNLPTPVGALTFVGTVLFEGTKLSEGRGTTRSLEVIGHPDIEPFEFVEYLSSKISGDESYVFRPVTFHPMFQKHGGQTCGGVHIHPLDWKTFRPWRVSQMLCKEFRNFLGDKFLWQDAAYEYEYDKLAIDLINGTSSIRQWVERDGSLEDLLELEMKGYDAYQSMRDNALLY
;
A
#
# COMPACT_ATOMS: atom_id res chain seq x y z
N MET A 1 2.72 -4.97 -23.65
CA MET A 1 3.58 -3.98 -22.99
C MET A 1 2.75 -2.81 -22.49
N VAL A 2 2.81 -2.55 -21.19
CA VAL A 2 2.11 -1.43 -20.55
C VAL A 2 2.94 -0.15 -20.69
N THR A 3 2.28 0.99 -20.84
CA THR A 3 2.91 2.31 -20.80
C THR A 3 2.25 3.13 -19.70
N ASN A 4 3.04 3.60 -18.73
CA ASN A 4 2.51 4.25 -17.53
C ASN A 4 2.12 5.72 -17.78
N GLY A 5 1.45 6.35 -16.81
CA GLY A 5 0.95 7.73 -16.94
C GLY A 5 2.05 8.77 -17.21
N ILE A 6 3.23 8.63 -16.61
CA ILE A 6 4.34 9.60 -16.85
C ILE A 6 4.88 9.50 -18.27
N GLU A 7 4.90 8.30 -18.86
CA GLU A 7 5.30 8.10 -20.27
C GLU A 7 4.26 8.70 -21.23
N GLN A 8 2.97 8.55 -20.92
CA GLN A 8 1.87 9.11 -21.70
C GLN A 8 1.83 10.65 -21.64
N LEU A 9 2.27 11.24 -20.52
CA LEU A 9 2.23 12.68 -20.29
C LEU A 9 2.97 13.49 -21.36
N SER A 10 3.94 12.92 -22.07
CA SER A 10 4.71 13.58 -23.13
C SER A 10 3.88 14.03 -24.35
N SER A 11 2.68 13.47 -24.53
CA SER A 11 1.76 13.89 -25.59
C SER A 11 1.18 15.30 -25.34
N GLU A 12 0.99 16.09 -26.40
CA GLU A 12 0.44 17.45 -26.31
C GLU A 12 -0.92 17.49 -25.61
N THR A 13 -1.79 16.51 -25.90
CA THR A 13 -3.10 16.34 -25.25
C THR A 13 -3.00 16.21 -23.74
N HIS A 14 -2.02 15.47 -23.22
CA HIS A 14 -1.86 15.27 -21.79
C HIS A 14 -1.11 16.44 -21.12
N LEU A 15 -0.16 17.06 -21.80
CA LEU A 15 0.51 18.27 -21.29
C LEU A 15 -0.47 19.42 -21.05
N ASN A 16 -1.47 19.57 -21.92
CA ASN A 16 -2.51 20.60 -21.78
C ASN A 16 -3.39 20.43 -20.53
N LYS A 17 -3.37 19.27 -19.87
CA LYS A 17 -4.03 19.08 -18.58
C LYS A 17 -3.34 19.83 -17.44
N LEU A 18 -2.03 20.12 -17.58
CA LEU A 18 -1.20 20.77 -16.55
C LEU A 18 -1.24 22.29 -16.70
N LYS A 19 -2.06 22.95 -15.90
CA LYS A 19 -2.25 24.41 -15.92
C LYS A 19 -1.26 25.10 -14.97
N GLY A 20 -0.77 26.27 -15.38
CA GLY A 20 0.00 27.16 -14.53
C GLY A 20 1.23 26.51 -13.87
N ASN A 21 1.46 26.89 -12.62
CA ASN A 21 2.50 26.34 -11.75
C ASN A 21 2.11 24.94 -11.25
N VAL A 22 3.04 24.02 -11.36
CA VAL A 22 2.87 22.60 -11.08
C VAL A 22 3.67 22.21 -9.84
N ALA A 23 3.04 21.47 -8.94
CA ALA A 23 3.73 20.70 -7.91
C ALA A 23 3.68 19.20 -8.26
N LEU A 24 4.67 18.43 -7.80
CA LEU A 24 4.71 16.98 -7.98
C LEU A 24 4.74 16.26 -6.63
N LEU A 25 3.75 15.40 -6.36
CA LEU A 25 3.80 14.39 -5.31
C LEU A 25 4.38 13.09 -5.89
N CYS A 26 5.57 12.70 -5.44
CA CYS A 26 6.30 11.54 -5.96
C CYS A 26 7.23 10.91 -4.90
N HIS A 27 7.82 9.76 -5.24
CA HIS A 27 8.83 9.06 -4.44
C HIS A 27 9.83 8.33 -5.35
N SER A 28 10.78 7.58 -4.79
CA SER A 28 11.85 6.93 -5.56
C SER A 28 11.40 6.00 -6.70
N ALA A 29 10.23 5.34 -6.59
CA ALA A 29 9.70 4.47 -7.65
C ALA A 29 8.87 5.21 -8.71
N SER A 30 8.79 6.53 -8.62
CA SER A 30 8.21 7.40 -9.65
C SER A 30 9.16 7.52 -10.83
N VAL A 31 9.27 6.44 -11.61
CA VAL A 31 10.15 6.33 -12.78
C VAL A 31 9.40 5.89 -14.04
N ASP A 32 9.95 6.20 -15.22
CA ASP A 32 9.56 5.59 -16.49
C ASP A 32 10.21 4.20 -16.67
N ARG A 33 9.93 3.53 -17.81
CA ARG A 33 10.54 2.22 -18.12
C ARG A 33 12.07 2.21 -18.20
N ASN A 34 12.67 3.38 -18.39
CA ASN A 34 14.12 3.55 -18.54
C ASN A 34 14.77 4.06 -17.26
N PHE A 35 14.06 4.00 -16.12
CA PHE A 35 14.51 4.49 -14.82
C PHE A 35 14.75 6.01 -14.75
N ASN A 36 14.17 6.79 -15.66
CA ASN A 36 14.17 8.25 -15.52
C ASN A 36 13.13 8.65 -14.48
N HIS A 37 13.56 9.38 -13.46
CA HIS A 37 12.68 9.86 -12.40
C HIS A 37 11.71 10.93 -12.92
N SER A 38 10.47 10.92 -12.43
CA SER A 38 9.40 11.81 -12.89
C SER A 38 9.69 13.29 -12.69
N VAL A 39 10.51 13.65 -11.69
CA VAL A 39 11.02 15.03 -11.54
C VAL A 39 11.86 15.45 -12.74
N LEU A 40 12.74 14.58 -13.23
CA LEU A 40 13.58 14.85 -14.40
C LEU A 40 12.71 15.01 -15.66
N ILE A 41 11.74 14.10 -15.84
CA ILE A 41 10.82 14.12 -16.98
C ILE A 41 9.97 15.39 -16.97
N LEU A 42 9.33 15.72 -15.84
CA LEU A 42 8.54 16.95 -15.71
C LEU A 42 9.40 18.20 -15.91
N LYS A 43 10.61 18.27 -15.33
CA LYS A 43 11.48 19.42 -15.57
C LYS A 43 11.82 19.61 -17.04
N LYS A 44 12.01 18.52 -17.80
CA LYS A 44 12.22 18.60 -19.25
C LYS A 44 10.97 19.07 -20.00
N LEU A 45 9.79 18.62 -19.60
CA LEU A 45 8.52 18.92 -20.29
C LEU A 45 7.98 20.32 -19.98
N ILE A 46 8.09 20.79 -18.73
CA ILE A 46 7.41 22.01 -18.26
C ILE A 46 8.35 23.05 -17.64
N GLY A 47 9.66 22.76 -17.56
CA GLY A 47 10.69 23.73 -17.19
C GLY A 47 10.49 24.37 -15.81
N SER A 48 10.46 25.70 -15.78
CA SER A 48 10.29 26.49 -14.55
C SER A 48 8.92 26.34 -13.89
N ARG A 49 7.91 25.79 -14.60
CA ARG A 49 6.57 25.59 -14.03
C ARG A 49 6.54 24.54 -12.93
N LEU A 50 7.49 23.60 -12.86
CA LEU A 50 7.60 22.71 -11.69
C LEU A 50 8.18 23.48 -10.51
N VAL A 51 7.32 23.97 -9.62
CA VAL A 51 7.70 24.92 -8.55
C VAL A 51 7.92 24.25 -7.20
N LYS A 52 7.30 23.09 -6.93
CA LYS A 52 7.36 22.39 -5.64
C LYS A 52 7.30 20.88 -5.82
N ILE A 53 7.85 20.14 -4.85
CA ILE A 53 7.79 18.68 -4.77
C ILE A 53 7.24 18.29 -3.39
N PHE A 54 6.47 17.22 -3.33
CA PHE A 54 5.94 16.62 -2.11
C PHE A 54 6.38 15.16 -2.02
N GLY A 55 6.80 14.73 -0.83
CA GLY A 55 7.09 13.32 -0.52
C GLY A 55 6.02 12.74 0.42
N PRO A 56 5.55 11.50 0.20
CA PRO A 56 4.59 10.82 1.08
C PRO A 56 5.29 10.19 2.31
N GLN A 57 4.66 9.19 2.94
CA GLN A 57 5.31 8.28 3.88
C GLN A 57 6.61 7.69 3.27
N HIS A 58 7.64 7.52 4.10
CA HIS A 58 9.04 7.22 3.70
C HIS A 58 9.76 8.32 2.91
N GLY A 59 9.10 9.44 2.62
CA GLY A 59 9.70 10.62 2.01
C GLY A 59 9.96 10.51 0.50
N PHE A 60 10.41 11.61 -0.09
CA PHE A 60 10.71 11.74 -1.52
C PHE A 60 11.80 10.75 -2.00
N VAL A 61 12.82 10.49 -1.19
CA VAL A 61 13.95 9.59 -1.53
C VAL A 61 13.78 8.17 -0.98
N THR A 62 12.74 7.90 -0.18
CA THR A 62 12.46 6.55 0.34
C THR A 62 13.62 5.98 1.19
N ASP A 63 14.27 6.80 2.01
CA ASP A 63 15.44 6.42 2.83
C ASP A 63 15.09 6.07 4.29
N VAL A 64 13.83 6.29 4.69
CA VAL A 64 13.35 6.06 6.05
C VAL A 64 12.74 4.66 6.20
N GLN A 65 13.44 3.79 6.93
CA GLN A 65 13.15 2.36 7.05
C GLN A 65 11.91 1.99 7.89
N ASP A 66 11.43 2.90 8.74
CA ASP A 66 10.41 2.60 9.74
C ASP A 66 9.20 3.53 9.66
N ASN A 67 8.05 3.02 10.11
CA ASN A 67 6.83 3.80 10.24
C ASN A 67 7.00 4.82 11.39
N MET A 68 6.28 5.94 11.32
CA MET A 68 6.36 7.06 12.27
C MET A 68 7.74 7.75 12.43
N ILE A 69 8.67 7.55 11.49
CA ILE A 69 9.87 8.40 11.41
C ILE A 69 9.60 9.54 10.42
N GLU A 70 9.64 10.77 10.93
CA GLU A 70 9.34 11.98 10.16
C GLU A 70 10.51 12.39 9.25
N THR A 71 10.19 12.79 8.01
CA THR A 71 11.14 13.42 7.08
C THR A 71 10.95 14.94 7.10
N LYS A 72 12.05 15.70 7.05
CA LYS A 72 12.02 17.18 7.04
C LYS A 72 11.98 17.75 5.62
N ASP A 73 11.46 18.97 5.52
CA ASP A 73 11.52 19.77 4.30
C ASP A 73 12.97 20.14 3.91
N PHE A 74 13.25 20.25 2.62
CA PHE A 74 14.57 20.66 2.11
C PHE A 74 14.50 21.24 0.69
N ILE A 75 15.60 21.84 0.21
CA ILE A 75 15.74 22.23 -1.20
C ILE A 75 16.53 21.14 -1.92
N HIS A 76 15.95 20.57 -2.98
CA HIS A 76 16.61 19.49 -3.71
C HIS A 76 17.98 19.95 -4.27
N PRO A 77 19.10 19.27 -3.97
CA PRO A 77 20.43 19.77 -4.27
C PRO A 77 20.71 19.88 -5.77
N TYR A 78 20.16 18.99 -6.58
CA TYR A 78 20.27 19.03 -8.05
C TYR A 78 19.20 19.94 -8.70
N PHE A 79 17.91 19.65 -8.52
CA PHE A 79 16.81 20.38 -9.18
C PHE A 79 16.59 21.82 -8.67
N LYS A 80 17.09 22.16 -7.46
CA LYS A 80 16.88 23.45 -6.80
C LYS A 80 15.40 23.81 -6.61
N VAL A 81 14.56 22.80 -6.38
CA VAL A 81 13.13 22.92 -6.11
C VAL A 81 12.87 22.58 -4.63
N PRO A 82 11.99 23.30 -3.92
CA PRO A 82 11.55 22.92 -2.58
C PRO A 82 10.88 21.54 -2.55
N VAL A 83 11.22 20.73 -1.56
CA VAL A 83 10.64 19.43 -1.27
C VAL A 83 9.99 19.50 0.12
N HIS A 84 8.69 19.25 0.17
CA HIS A 84 7.88 19.23 1.39
C HIS A 84 7.52 17.80 1.78
N SER A 85 7.52 17.50 3.08
CA SER A 85 7.14 16.20 3.61
C SER A 85 5.66 16.17 4.01
N LEU A 86 4.89 15.21 3.48
CA LEU A 86 3.51 14.91 3.89
C LEU A 86 3.45 13.73 4.87
N TYR A 87 4.55 13.47 5.58
CA TYR A 87 4.60 12.49 6.66
C TYR A 87 5.38 12.98 7.88
N GLY A 88 5.81 14.25 7.86
CA GLY A 88 6.38 14.98 9.00
C GLY A 88 5.28 15.52 9.91
N GLU A 89 5.35 16.80 10.28
CA GLU A 89 4.35 17.44 11.17
C GLU A 89 2.91 17.32 10.67
N THR A 90 2.72 17.23 9.35
CA THR A 90 1.40 17.14 8.72
C THR A 90 1.35 16.02 7.68
N ARG A 91 0.15 15.44 7.54
CA ARG A 91 -0.19 14.43 6.51
C ARG A 91 -1.05 15.04 5.40
N ILE A 92 -1.43 16.31 5.57
CA ILE A 92 -2.22 17.11 4.66
C ILE A 92 -1.35 18.32 4.25
N PRO A 93 -1.20 18.63 2.95
CA PRO A 93 -0.50 19.85 2.55
C PRO A 93 -1.10 21.09 3.24
N THR A 94 -0.26 22.00 3.73
CA THR A 94 -0.72 23.28 4.28
C THR A 94 -1.02 24.28 3.17
N ASP A 95 -1.77 25.35 3.49
CA ASP A 95 -2.02 26.44 2.53
C ASP A 95 -0.71 27.06 2.03
N GLU A 96 0.27 27.25 2.92
CA GLU A 96 1.58 27.81 2.55
C GLU A 96 2.37 26.86 1.64
N MET A 97 2.32 25.55 1.91
CA MET A 97 2.90 24.54 1.03
C MET A 97 2.27 24.58 -0.37
N LEU A 98 0.97 24.86 -0.48
CA LEU A 98 0.24 24.91 -1.76
C LEU A 98 0.18 26.30 -2.39
N LYS A 99 0.73 27.33 -1.74
CA LYS A 99 0.79 28.69 -2.28
C LYS A 99 1.43 28.71 -3.67
N ASP A 100 0.84 29.47 -4.59
CA ASP A 100 1.28 29.61 -5.99
C ASP A 100 1.29 28.29 -6.80
N VAL A 101 0.57 27.24 -6.36
CA VAL A 101 0.37 26.00 -7.11
C VAL A 101 -1.00 26.02 -7.78
N ASP A 102 -1.05 25.80 -9.09
CA ASP A 102 -2.29 25.70 -9.87
C ASP A 102 -2.69 24.24 -10.13
N THR A 103 -1.70 23.34 -10.30
CA THR A 103 -1.90 21.91 -10.51
C THR A 103 -0.98 21.07 -9.61
N LEU A 104 -1.54 20.16 -8.84
CA LEU A 104 -0.80 19.09 -8.16
C LEU A 104 -0.82 17.82 -9.02
N VAL A 105 0.35 17.44 -9.54
CA VAL A 105 0.55 16.17 -10.23
C VAL A 105 0.89 15.10 -9.19
N VAL A 106 0.23 13.96 -9.25
CA VAL A 106 0.51 12.80 -8.38
C VAL A 106 1.05 11.67 -9.23
N ASP A 107 2.24 11.20 -8.91
CA ASP A 107 2.87 10.05 -9.55
C ASP A 107 3.51 9.16 -8.50
N LEU A 108 2.76 8.17 -8.01
CA LEU A 108 3.20 7.24 -6.97
C LEU A 108 2.92 5.80 -7.43
N GLN A 109 3.92 4.94 -7.39
CA GLN A 109 3.69 3.49 -7.42
C GLN A 109 3.10 3.03 -6.07
N ASP A 110 1.82 2.68 -6.08
CA ASP A 110 1.13 2.03 -4.97
C ASP A 110 1.29 0.50 -5.02
N VAL A 111 0.75 -0.22 -4.04
CA VAL A 111 0.82 -1.68 -3.93
C VAL A 111 -0.54 -2.39 -3.92
N GLY A 112 -1.64 -1.65 -4.09
CA GLY A 112 -2.98 -2.21 -4.22
C GLY A 112 -3.59 -2.71 -2.91
N THR A 113 -3.07 -2.21 -1.78
CA THR A 113 -3.45 -2.63 -0.43
C THR A 113 -3.89 -1.43 0.39
N ARG A 114 -5.08 -1.49 1.02
CA ARG A 114 -5.73 -0.36 1.72
C ARG A 114 -4.82 0.35 2.72
N VAL A 115 -4.02 -0.42 3.47
CA VAL A 115 -3.16 0.12 4.54
C VAL A 115 -1.87 0.75 4.03
N TYR A 116 -1.59 0.65 2.74
CA TYR A 116 -0.48 1.36 2.13
C TYR A 116 -0.89 2.83 1.91
N THR A 117 -0.29 3.73 2.70
CA THR A 117 -0.88 5.07 2.95
C THR A 117 -0.78 6.07 1.79
N TYR A 118 -0.27 5.66 0.62
CA TYR A 118 -0.17 6.55 -0.55
C TYR A 118 -1.55 6.94 -1.07
N ILE A 119 -2.52 6.02 -1.06
CA ILE A 119 -3.92 6.35 -1.40
C ILE A 119 -4.57 7.28 -0.35
N SER A 120 -4.20 7.16 0.92
CA SER A 120 -4.62 8.09 1.97
C SER A 120 -4.04 9.48 1.73
N THR A 121 -2.76 9.55 1.34
CA THR A 121 -2.06 10.80 0.99
C THR A 121 -2.73 11.48 -0.20
N LEU A 122 -3.03 10.74 -1.27
CA LEU A 122 -3.77 11.26 -2.43
C LEU A 122 -5.09 11.89 -1.98
N THR A 123 -5.88 11.17 -1.21
CA THR A 123 -7.25 11.58 -0.89
C THR A 123 -7.29 12.73 0.12
N LEU A 124 -6.28 12.86 0.98
CA LEU A 124 -6.12 14.03 1.86
C LEU A 124 -5.71 15.26 1.04
N ALA A 125 -4.81 15.08 0.07
CA ALA A 125 -4.43 16.14 -0.85
C ALA A 125 -5.61 16.57 -1.72
N MET A 126 -6.48 15.64 -2.15
CA MET A 126 -7.71 15.94 -2.89
C MET A 126 -8.66 16.84 -2.11
N GLU A 127 -8.98 16.50 -0.85
CA GLU A 127 -9.82 17.33 0.01
C GLU A 127 -9.25 18.73 0.19
N LYS A 128 -7.91 18.82 0.37
CA LYS A 128 -7.25 20.10 0.53
C LYS A 128 -7.24 20.94 -0.75
N CYS A 129 -6.92 20.32 -1.89
CA CYS A 129 -6.88 20.99 -3.18
C CYS A 129 -8.28 21.46 -3.60
N ALA A 130 -9.33 20.71 -3.27
CA ALA A 130 -10.72 21.10 -3.52
C ALA A 130 -11.05 22.43 -2.83
N GLN A 131 -10.63 22.62 -1.58
CA GLN A 131 -10.84 23.87 -0.83
C GLN A 131 -10.13 25.08 -1.45
N LEU A 132 -9.01 24.86 -2.13
CA LEU A 132 -8.18 25.92 -2.70
C LEU A 132 -8.39 26.10 -4.21
N GLY A 133 -9.25 25.30 -4.84
CA GLY A 133 -9.45 25.31 -6.30
C GLY A 133 -8.22 24.85 -7.09
N ILE A 134 -7.35 24.05 -6.47
CA ILE A 134 -6.14 23.51 -7.12
C ILE A 134 -6.51 22.24 -7.86
N LYS A 135 -6.11 22.14 -9.13
CA LYS A 135 -6.37 20.95 -9.93
C LYS A 135 -5.49 19.78 -9.48
N ILE A 136 -6.01 18.55 -9.50
CA ILE A 136 -5.19 17.33 -9.36
C ILE A 136 -5.14 16.56 -10.67
N VAL A 137 -3.94 16.11 -11.04
CA VAL A 137 -3.72 15.18 -12.17
C VAL A 137 -2.94 13.96 -11.70
N VAL A 138 -3.54 12.78 -11.72
CA VAL A 138 -2.85 11.52 -11.39
C VAL A 138 -2.22 10.94 -12.66
N LEU A 139 -0.92 10.63 -12.59
CA LEU A 139 -0.21 9.84 -13.59
C LEU A 139 -0.34 8.38 -13.19
N ASP A 140 -1.25 7.67 -13.85
CA ASP A 140 -1.68 6.37 -13.34
C ASP A 140 -0.63 5.27 -13.53
N ARG A 141 -0.65 4.29 -12.63
CA ARG A 141 0.31 3.17 -12.59
C ARG A 141 -0.41 1.84 -12.33
N PRO A 142 0.18 0.70 -12.74
CA PRO A 142 -0.43 -0.59 -12.50
C PRO A 142 -0.62 -0.82 -11.00
N ASN A 143 -1.77 -1.38 -10.65
CA ASN A 143 -1.91 -2.06 -9.37
C ASN A 143 -1.10 -3.37 -9.46
N PRO A 144 -0.02 -3.57 -8.67
CA PRO A 144 0.88 -4.71 -8.83
C PRO A 144 0.24 -6.04 -8.45
N VAL A 145 -0.84 -6.00 -7.67
CA VAL A 145 -1.65 -7.16 -7.28
C VAL A 145 -2.93 -7.27 -8.11
N GLY A 146 -2.97 -6.64 -9.29
CA GLY A 146 -4.06 -6.75 -10.25
C GLY A 146 -5.32 -5.96 -9.88
N GLY A 147 -6.24 -5.92 -10.83
CA GLY A 147 -7.48 -5.15 -10.79
C GLY A 147 -8.75 -5.99 -10.66
N GLU A 148 -8.67 -7.31 -10.43
CA GLU A 148 -9.83 -8.21 -10.39
C GLU A 148 -10.20 -8.69 -8.97
N ILE A 149 -9.21 -9.13 -8.20
CA ILE A 149 -9.47 -9.86 -6.94
C ILE A 149 -9.73 -8.87 -5.81
N LEU A 150 -10.92 -8.96 -5.23
CA LEU A 150 -11.26 -8.34 -3.95
C LEU A 150 -10.95 -9.30 -2.81
N GLU A 151 -10.33 -8.78 -1.75
CA GLU A 151 -9.93 -9.61 -0.61
C GLU A 151 -9.86 -8.81 0.70
N GLY A 152 -10.39 -9.40 1.77
CA GLY A 152 -10.37 -8.86 3.12
C GLY A 152 -11.55 -7.96 3.49
N THR A 153 -11.73 -7.78 4.79
CA THR A 153 -12.90 -7.09 5.36
C THR A 153 -13.01 -5.64 4.91
N ILE A 154 -14.24 -5.19 4.65
CA ILE A 154 -14.55 -3.78 4.41
C ILE A 154 -14.27 -2.97 5.68
N LEU A 155 -13.60 -1.83 5.53
CA LEU A 155 -13.33 -0.91 6.64
C LEU A 155 -14.65 -0.39 7.25
N GLU A 156 -14.80 -0.57 8.55
CA GLU A 156 -15.90 -0.01 9.33
C GLU A 156 -15.56 1.42 9.82
N GLU A 157 -16.58 2.26 9.99
CA GLU A 157 -16.43 3.68 10.36
C GLU A 157 -15.58 3.89 11.62
N GLY A 158 -15.75 3.03 12.62
CA GLY A 158 -15.04 3.11 13.90
C GLY A 158 -13.54 2.84 13.82
N PHE A 159 -13.04 2.34 12.69
CA PHE A 159 -11.63 2.01 12.47
C PHE A 159 -10.96 2.90 11.40
N LYS A 160 -11.64 3.94 10.92
CA LYS A 160 -11.03 4.91 10.01
C LYS A 160 -9.81 5.57 10.66
N SER A 161 -8.72 5.67 9.90
CA SER A 161 -7.44 6.26 10.31
C SER A 161 -6.60 6.60 9.07
N PHE A 162 -5.33 6.95 9.24
CA PHE A 162 -4.42 7.19 8.12
C PHE A 162 -4.15 5.92 7.27
N VAL A 163 -4.25 4.73 7.85
CA VAL A 163 -4.12 3.44 7.13
C VAL A 163 -5.44 2.93 6.54
N GLY A 164 -6.52 3.68 6.65
CA GLY A 164 -7.80 3.27 6.08
C GLY A 164 -8.81 4.40 6.17
N ARG A 165 -9.16 5.00 5.03
CA ARG A 165 -10.06 6.17 5.00
C ARG A 165 -11.47 5.89 4.54
N TYR A 166 -11.65 4.91 3.65
CA TYR A 166 -12.92 4.61 3.01
C TYR A 166 -13.30 3.14 3.17
N PRO A 167 -14.60 2.80 3.12
CA PRO A 167 -15.11 1.43 3.18
C PRO A 167 -14.70 0.63 1.93
N MET A 168 -13.44 0.20 1.89
CA MET A 168 -12.85 -0.67 0.87
C MET A 168 -12.21 -1.90 1.54
N PRO A 169 -12.10 -3.04 0.84
CA PRO A 169 -11.44 -4.22 1.36
C PRO A 169 -9.91 -4.03 1.39
N GLN A 170 -9.19 -4.97 1.99
CA GLN A 170 -7.74 -4.90 2.11
C GLN A 170 -7.06 -4.89 0.73
N ARG A 171 -7.43 -5.81 -0.17
CA ARG A 171 -7.09 -5.78 -1.60
C ARG A 171 -8.24 -5.13 -2.36
N HIS A 172 -8.09 -3.85 -2.65
CA HIS A 172 -9.18 -3.02 -3.19
C HIS A 172 -9.36 -3.15 -4.72
N ALA A 173 -8.37 -3.72 -5.43
CA ALA A 173 -8.43 -3.97 -6.89
C ALA A 173 -8.78 -2.72 -7.72
N MET A 174 -8.15 -1.59 -7.39
CA MET A 174 -8.23 -0.32 -8.14
C MET A 174 -6.81 0.20 -8.40
N THR A 175 -6.60 0.94 -9.49
CA THR A 175 -5.40 1.78 -9.65
C THR A 175 -5.49 3.03 -8.77
N MET A 176 -4.39 3.77 -8.62
CA MET A 176 -4.43 5.02 -7.84
C MET A 176 -5.35 6.07 -8.50
N GLY A 177 -5.37 6.13 -9.84
CA GLY A 177 -6.29 6.99 -10.59
C GLY A 177 -7.76 6.66 -10.30
N GLU A 178 -8.11 5.36 -10.27
CA GLU A 178 -9.43 4.86 -9.91
C GLU A 178 -9.78 5.14 -8.44
N VAL A 179 -8.84 5.05 -7.50
CA VAL A 179 -9.07 5.43 -6.10
C VAL A 179 -9.42 6.90 -5.95
N GLY A 180 -8.79 7.79 -6.71
CA GLY A 180 -9.16 9.21 -6.73
C GLY A 180 -10.58 9.43 -7.28
N HIS A 181 -10.98 8.71 -8.33
CA HIS A 181 -12.38 8.73 -8.80
C HIS A 181 -13.34 8.17 -7.75
N PHE A 182 -12.98 7.07 -7.07
CA PHE A 182 -13.78 6.46 -6.02
C PHE A 182 -14.05 7.45 -4.88
N ALA A 183 -13.02 8.16 -4.43
CA ALA A 183 -13.15 9.20 -3.42
C ALA A 183 -14.04 10.36 -3.89
N LYS A 184 -13.80 10.87 -5.09
CA LYS A 184 -14.56 11.98 -5.69
C LYS A 184 -16.05 11.65 -5.87
N ASN A 185 -16.35 10.49 -6.45
CA ASN A 185 -17.70 10.11 -6.85
C ASN A 185 -18.59 9.72 -5.66
N ASN A 186 -18.00 9.21 -4.58
CA ASN A 186 -18.76 8.62 -3.48
C ASN A 186 -18.67 9.42 -2.15
N PHE A 187 -17.73 10.35 -2.01
CA PHE A 187 -17.47 11.05 -0.73
C PHE A 187 -17.45 12.58 -0.82
N GLY A 188 -18.06 13.15 -1.86
CA GLY A 188 -18.37 14.60 -1.90
C GLY A 188 -17.16 15.52 -2.09
N ILE A 189 -16.10 15.05 -2.76
CA ILE A 189 -14.94 15.89 -3.08
C ILE A 189 -15.18 16.62 -4.40
N ASP A 190 -15.56 17.90 -4.34
CA ASP A 190 -15.70 18.75 -5.53
C ASP A 190 -14.34 19.31 -5.98
N LEU A 191 -13.70 18.60 -6.92
CA LEU A 191 -12.33 18.85 -7.36
C LEU A 191 -12.22 18.74 -8.90
N ASP A 192 -11.51 19.68 -9.54
CA ASP A 192 -10.98 19.49 -10.90
C ASP A 192 -9.93 18.37 -10.84
N TYR A 193 -10.35 17.16 -11.22
CA TYR A 193 -9.59 15.92 -11.09
C TYR A 193 -9.52 15.23 -12.44
N ASP A 194 -8.29 14.97 -12.87
CA ASP A 194 -7.97 14.31 -14.13
C ASP A 194 -7.03 13.14 -13.89
N VAL A 195 -7.10 12.13 -14.77
CA VAL A 195 -6.16 11.02 -14.80
C VAL A 195 -5.49 10.97 -16.17
N VAL A 196 -4.17 10.77 -16.19
CA VAL A 196 -3.43 10.33 -17.38
C VAL A 196 -3.38 8.81 -17.30
N ALA A 197 -4.36 8.18 -17.93
CA ALA A 197 -4.52 6.73 -17.93
C ALA A 197 -3.34 6.04 -18.64
N MET A 198 -3.04 4.83 -18.17
CA MET A 198 -2.06 3.95 -18.81
C MET A 198 -2.58 3.48 -20.18
N GLN A 199 -1.66 2.98 -21.01
CA GLN A 199 -2.02 2.21 -22.19
C GLN A 199 -1.60 0.77 -22.04
N GLY A 200 -2.46 -0.15 -22.46
CA GLY A 200 -2.17 -1.58 -22.53
C GLY A 200 -2.26 -2.34 -21.20
N TRP A 201 -2.43 -1.67 -20.06
CA TRP A 201 -2.77 -2.33 -18.81
C TRP A 201 -4.20 -2.87 -18.88
N LYS A 202 -4.40 -4.05 -18.30
CA LYS A 202 -5.71 -4.67 -18.15
C LYS A 202 -5.84 -5.20 -16.72
N ARG A 203 -7.07 -5.24 -16.22
CA ARG A 203 -7.36 -5.59 -14.81
C ARG A 203 -6.82 -6.96 -14.42
N GLU A 204 -6.82 -7.93 -15.34
CA GLU A 204 -6.33 -9.29 -15.10
C GLU A 204 -4.80 -9.41 -15.01
N MET A 205 -4.06 -8.35 -15.36
CA MET A 205 -2.60 -8.36 -15.34
C MET A 205 -2.06 -8.27 -13.91
N MET A 206 -1.15 -9.18 -13.57
CA MET A 206 -0.26 -9.06 -12.43
C MET A 206 1.00 -8.27 -12.80
N TRP A 207 1.79 -7.86 -11.80
CA TRP A 207 2.99 -7.04 -12.04
C TRP A 207 3.93 -7.62 -13.11
N GLY A 208 4.18 -8.92 -13.09
CA GLY A 208 5.07 -9.59 -14.05
C GLY A 208 4.62 -9.49 -15.52
N GLU A 209 3.32 -9.32 -15.76
CA GLU A 209 2.73 -9.17 -17.10
C GLU A 209 2.80 -7.71 -17.61
N CYS A 210 3.09 -6.75 -16.72
CA CYS A 210 3.17 -5.34 -17.08
C CYS A 210 4.46 -4.98 -17.84
N GLU A 211 5.51 -5.80 -17.68
CA GLU A 211 6.86 -5.58 -18.26
C GLU A 211 7.49 -4.23 -17.87
N LEU A 212 7.19 -3.76 -16.65
CA LEU A 212 7.75 -2.53 -16.07
C LEU A 212 8.81 -2.83 -15.01
N PRO A 213 9.80 -1.93 -14.82
CA PRO A 213 10.80 -2.10 -13.77
C PRO A 213 10.21 -1.96 -12.37
N TRP A 214 10.64 -2.82 -11.45
CA TRP A 214 10.33 -2.67 -10.03
C TRP A 214 11.40 -1.82 -9.35
N VAL A 215 10.99 -0.67 -8.84
CA VAL A 215 11.77 0.13 -7.89
C VAL A 215 10.98 0.12 -6.58
N ASN A 216 11.66 -0.08 -5.47
CA ASN A 216 11.02 -0.25 -4.15
C ASN A 216 10.09 0.92 -3.84
N PRO A 217 8.77 0.69 -3.71
CA PRO A 217 7.82 1.73 -3.30
C PRO A 217 8.06 2.20 -1.85
N SER A 218 8.56 1.30 -1.01
CA SER A 218 9.03 1.56 0.36
C SER A 218 10.25 0.68 0.68
N PRO A 219 11.07 0.99 1.71
CA PRO A 219 12.33 0.29 1.93
C PRO A 219 12.19 -1.21 2.21
N ASN A 220 11.09 -1.61 2.88
CA ASN A 220 10.81 -2.99 3.25
C ASN A 220 9.93 -3.73 2.23
N LEU A 221 9.69 -3.15 1.04
CA LEU A 221 8.93 -3.80 -0.04
C LEU A 221 9.80 -3.94 -1.30
N PRO A 222 10.87 -4.76 -1.23
CA PRO A 222 11.91 -4.80 -2.27
C PRO A 222 11.53 -5.60 -3.52
N THR A 223 10.47 -6.41 -3.47
CA THR A 223 10.10 -7.30 -4.58
C THR A 223 8.61 -7.17 -4.92
N PRO A 224 8.23 -7.46 -6.17
CA PRO A 224 6.82 -7.61 -6.54
C PRO A 224 6.11 -8.73 -5.76
N VAL A 225 6.83 -9.80 -5.38
CA VAL A 225 6.29 -10.89 -4.53
C VAL A 225 5.86 -10.32 -3.19
N GLY A 226 6.71 -9.49 -2.58
CA GLY A 226 6.43 -8.77 -1.34
C GLY A 226 5.18 -7.90 -1.45
N ALA A 227 4.93 -7.25 -2.60
CA ALA A 227 3.69 -6.50 -2.82
C ALA A 227 2.44 -7.40 -2.79
N LEU A 228 2.53 -8.62 -3.35
CA LEU A 228 1.43 -9.58 -3.31
C LEU A 228 1.22 -10.16 -1.91
N THR A 229 2.27 -10.57 -1.23
CA THR A 229 2.14 -11.13 0.13
C THR A 229 1.73 -10.06 1.14
N PHE A 230 2.16 -8.80 0.97
CA PHE A 230 1.83 -7.66 1.83
C PHE A 230 0.32 -7.45 2.04
N VAL A 231 -0.50 -7.80 1.04
CA VAL A 231 -1.97 -7.81 1.16
C VAL A 231 -2.43 -8.50 2.43
N GLY A 232 -1.77 -9.60 2.83
CA GLY A 232 -2.03 -10.30 4.08
C GLY A 232 -0.96 -10.10 5.15
N THR A 233 0.32 -10.16 4.80
CA THR A 233 1.41 -10.23 5.78
C THR A 233 1.59 -8.95 6.59
N VAL A 234 1.07 -7.81 6.13
CA VAL A 234 1.06 -6.58 6.92
C VAL A 234 0.31 -6.71 8.23
N LEU A 235 -0.68 -7.62 8.35
CA LEU A 235 -1.41 -7.86 9.60
C LEU A 235 -0.48 -8.20 10.77
N PHE A 236 0.69 -8.78 10.48
CA PHE A 236 1.64 -9.19 11.52
C PHE A 236 2.29 -8.00 12.21
N GLU A 237 2.22 -6.78 11.66
CA GLU A 237 2.49 -5.54 12.40
C GLU A 237 1.59 -5.39 13.64
N GLY A 238 0.37 -5.96 13.57
CA GLY A 238 -0.58 -6.08 14.67
C GLY A 238 -0.23 -7.14 15.72
N THR A 239 0.92 -7.80 15.60
CA THR A 239 1.40 -8.86 16.50
C THR A 239 2.86 -8.61 16.89
N LYS A 240 3.36 -9.35 17.90
CA LYS A 240 4.79 -9.36 18.25
C LYS A 240 5.61 -10.38 17.43
N LEU A 241 5.02 -11.08 16.47
CA LEU A 241 5.75 -11.92 15.51
C LEU A 241 6.57 -11.08 14.55
N SER A 242 7.75 -11.55 14.12
CA SER A 242 8.50 -10.85 13.06
C SER A 242 7.87 -11.15 11.70
N GLU A 243 7.56 -10.11 10.94
CA GLU A 243 7.20 -10.13 9.52
C GLU A 243 8.41 -9.99 8.60
N GLY A 244 9.61 -10.28 9.11
CA GLY A 244 10.83 -10.31 8.33
C GLY A 244 11.46 -8.95 8.05
N ARG A 245 10.95 -7.85 8.60
CA ARG A 245 11.67 -6.56 8.62
C ARG A 245 13.03 -6.76 9.29
N GLY A 246 14.07 -6.09 8.78
CA GLY A 246 15.44 -6.36 9.18
C GLY A 246 16.11 -7.52 8.42
N THR A 247 15.46 -8.08 7.39
CA THR A 247 16.02 -9.11 6.50
C THR A 247 15.93 -8.68 5.03
N THR A 248 16.40 -9.53 4.11
CA THR A 248 16.29 -9.30 2.65
C THR A 248 14.98 -9.80 2.04
N ARG A 249 14.05 -10.32 2.86
CA ARG A 249 12.75 -10.90 2.46
C ARG A 249 11.63 -10.45 3.40
N SER A 250 11.66 -9.17 3.79
CA SER A 250 10.60 -8.54 4.57
C SER A 250 9.24 -8.73 3.90
N LEU A 251 8.21 -8.97 4.71
CA LEU A 251 6.82 -9.18 4.29
C LEU A 251 6.58 -10.46 3.47
N GLU A 252 7.60 -11.28 3.24
CA GLU A 252 7.51 -12.62 2.62
C GLU A 252 7.76 -13.74 3.65
N VAL A 253 8.39 -13.43 4.79
CA VAL A 253 8.66 -14.37 5.88
C VAL A 253 8.03 -13.92 7.19
N ILE A 254 7.44 -14.86 7.93
CA ILE A 254 6.83 -14.61 9.24
C ILE A 254 7.41 -15.62 10.26
N GLY A 255 7.73 -15.19 11.48
CA GLY A 255 8.29 -16.11 12.47
C GLY A 255 8.47 -15.53 13.88
N HIS A 256 8.98 -16.41 14.75
CA HIS A 256 9.24 -16.14 16.16
C HIS A 256 10.48 -16.93 16.63
N PRO A 257 11.26 -16.47 17.63
CA PRO A 257 12.43 -17.19 18.13
C PRO A 257 12.14 -18.59 18.71
N ASP A 258 10.92 -18.80 19.20
CA ASP A 258 10.51 -20.06 19.83
C ASP A 258 9.91 -21.09 18.85
N ILE A 259 10.13 -20.92 17.55
CA ILE A 259 9.60 -21.81 16.51
C ILE A 259 10.72 -22.65 15.90
N GLU A 260 10.54 -23.97 15.91
CA GLU A 260 11.26 -24.86 15.01
C GLU A 260 10.52 -24.87 13.65
N PRO A 261 11.16 -24.42 12.56
CA PRO A 261 10.46 -24.14 11.31
C PRO A 261 9.91 -25.38 10.59
N PHE A 262 10.58 -26.54 10.68
CA PHE A 262 10.12 -27.74 9.98
C PHE A 262 8.87 -28.34 10.65
N GLU A 263 8.88 -28.47 11.98
CA GLU A 263 7.74 -28.88 12.79
C GLU A 263 6.55 -27.94 12.57
N PHE A 264 6.80 -26.63 12.55
CA PHE A 264 5.72 -25.66 12.35
C PHE A 264 5.12 -25.73 10.94
N VAL A 265 5.91 -25.94 9.88
CA VAL A 265 5.36 -26.11 8.52
C VAL A 265 4.62 -27.44 8.36
N GLU A 266 5.08 -28.52 8.99
CA GLU A 266 4.35 -29.78 9.03
C GLU A 266 3.01 -29.62 9.75
N TYR A 267 3.00 -28.92 10.89
CA TYR A 267 1.79 -28.53 11.60
C TYR A 267 0.84 -27.72 10.71
N LEU A 268 1.32 -26.65 10.06
CA LEU A 268 0.50 -25.82 9.16
C LEU A 268 -0.10 -26.62 8.02
N SER A 269 0.65 -27.55 7.43
CA SER A 269 0.16 -28.40 6.32
C SER A 269 -1.01 -29.29 6.74
N SER A 270 -1.13 -29.62 8.04
CA SER A 270 -2.28 -30.34 8.59
C SER A 270 -3.50 -29.47 8.89
N LYS A 271 -3.31 -28.15 9.00
CA LYS A 271 -4.33 -27.17 9.41
C LYS A 271 -4.87 -26.35 8.24
N ILE A 272 -3.99 -25.98 7.32
CA ILE A 272 -4.26 -25.16 6.16
C ILE A 272 -3.85 -25.99 4.93
N SER A 273 -4.84 -26.54 4.24
CA SER A 273 -4.63 -27.41 3.08
C SER A 273 -5.68 -27.16 2.00
N GLY A 274 -5.44 -27.68 0.80
CA GLY A 274 -6.40 -27.63 -0.32
C GLY A 274 -6.26 -26.43 -1.25
N ASP A 275 -5.25 -25.57 -1.06
CA ASP A 275 -4.93 -24.46 -1.95
C ASP A 275 -3.53 -24.65 -2.55
N GLU A 276 -3.47 -24.85 -3.86
CA GLU A 276 -2.23 -25.08 -4.62
C GLU A 276 -1.58 -23.77 -5.11
N SER A 277 -2.21 -22.62 -4.87
CA SER A 277 -1.73 -21.32 -5.35
C SER A 277 -0.52 -20.78 -4.58
N TYR A 278 -0.12 -21.44 -3.49
CA TYR A 278 1.05 -21.08 -2.69
C TYR A 278 1.67 -22.30 -2.00
N VAL A 279 2.87 -22.12 -1.44
CA VAL A 279 3.49 -23.09 -0.53
C VAL A 279 4.15 -22.38 0.65
N PHE A 280 4.00 -22.95 1.85
CA PHE A 280 4.81 -22.57 3.00
C PHE A 280 6.13 -23.34 2.99
N ARG A 281 7.26 -22.62 2.95
CA ARG A 281 8.58 -23.22 3.10
C ARG A 281 9.13 -22.94 4.50
N PRO A 282 9.66 -23.95 5.22
CA PRO A 282 10.29 -23.71 6.51
C PRO A 282 11.50 -22.80 6.33
N VAL A 283 11.65 -21.81 7.22
CA VAL A 283 12.75 -20.85 7.14
C VAL A 283 13.25 -20.45 8.53
N THR A 284 14.57 -20.33 8.63
CA THR A 284 15.25 -19.63 9.73
C THR A 284 15.78 -18.32 9.19
N PHE A 285 15.54 -17.22 9.90
CA PHE A 285 16.00 -15.89 9.52
C PHE A 285 16.45 -15.08 10.73
N HIS A 286 17.27 -14.07 10.51
CA HIS A 286 17.86 -13.25 11.58
C HIS A 286 17.62 -11.77 11.27
N PRO A 287 16.56 -11.16 11.84
CA PRO A 287 16.30 -9.73 11.72
C PRO A 287 17.46 -8.89 12.29
N MET A 288 17.90 -7.87 11.57
CA MET A 288 18.94 -6.95 12.05
C MET A 288 18.39 -5.76 12.85
N PHE A 289 17.09 -5.49 12.74
CA PHE A 289 16.38 -4.41 13.44
C PHE A 289 14.91 -4.79 13.59
N GLN A 290 14.10 -3.93 14.23
CA GLN A 290 12.66 -4.18 14.46
C GLN A 290 12.40 -5.42 15.34
N LYS A 291 11.22 -6.04 15.25
CA LYS A 291 10.83 -7.20 16.05
C LYS A 291 11.87 -8.33 15.95
N HIS A 292 12.35 -8.77 17.12
CA HIS A 292 13.40 -9.78 17.29
C HIS A 292 14.75 -9.42 16.64
N GLY A 293 15.06 -8.12 16.50
CA GLY A 293 16.37 -7.66 16.03
C GLY A 293 17.53 -8.25 16.84
N GLY A 294 18.50 -8.86 16.15
CA GLY A 294 19.64 -9.55 16.75
C GLY A 294 19.34 -10.95 17.27
N GLN A 295 18.13 -11.48 17.04
CA GLN A 295 17.70 -12.81 17.48
C GLN A 295 17.20 -13.64 16.29
N THR A 296 17.68 -14.88 16.19
CA THR A 296 17.23 -15.81 15.16
C THR A 296 15.78 -16.21 15.38
N CYS A 297 14.98 -16.17 14.33
CA CYS A 297 13.58 -16.62 14.29
C CYS A 297 13.46 -17.85 13.39
N GLY A 298 12.62 -18.82 13.81
CA GLY A 298 12.08 -19.84 12.93
C GLY A 298 10.67 -19.46 12.49
N GLY A 299 10.24 -19.95 11.34
CA GLY A 299 8.89 -19.73 10.84
C GLY A 299 8.73 -20.15 9.39
N VAL A 300 7.95 -19.39 8.65
CA VAL A 300 7.54 -19.71 7.28
C VAL A 300 7.95 -18.62 6.29
N HIS A 301 8.32 -19.06 5.09
CA HIS A 301 8.40 -18.23 3.90
C HIS A 301 7.22 -18.59 3.01
N ILE A 302 6.41 -17.60 2.67
CA ILE A 302 5.24 -17.77 1.80
C ILE A 302 5.69 -17.62 0.34
N HIS A 303 5.56 -18.67 -0.46
CA HIS A 303 5.88 -18.63 -1.90
C HIS A 303 4.59 -18.70 -2.70
N PRO A 304 4.14 -17.62 -3.35
CA PRO A 304 3.05 -17.67 -4.31
C PRO A 304 3.46 -18.50 -5.54
N LEU A 305 2.65 -19.49 -5.90
CA LEU A 305 2.83 -20.36 -7.07
C LEU A 305 1.93 -19.93 -8.24
N ASP A 306 0.75 -19.38 -7.94
CA ASP A 306 -0.17 -18.77 -8.91
C ASP A 306 -0.76 -17.47 -8.36
N TRP A 307 -0.31 -16.35 -8.92
CA TRP A 307 -0.69 -15.01 -8.46
C TRP A 307 -2.15 -14.65 -8.74
N LYS A 308 -2.79 -15.31 -9.72
CA LYS A 308 -4.18 -15.05 -10.12
C LYS A 308 -5.19 -15.81 -9.25
N THR A 309 -4.76 -16.86 -8.58
CA THR A 309 -5.61 -17.64 -7.67
C THR A 309 -5.23 -17.42 -6.21
N PHE A 310 -4.00 -17.00 -5.90
CA PHE A 310 -3.56 -16.76 -4.53
C PHE A 310 -4.39 -15.69 -3.80
N ARG A 311 -4.78 -16.04 -2.56
CA ARG A 311 -5.56 -15.23 -1.62
C ARG A 311 -4.72 -14.92 -0.37
N PRO A 312 -3.74 -13.99 -0.47
CA PRO A 312 -2.79 -13.66 0.59
C PRO A 312 -3.43 -13.21 1.91
N TRP A 313 -4.52 -12.44 1.87
CA TRP A 313 -5.20 -12.00 3.09
C TRP A 313 -5.79 -13.20 3.84
N ARG A 314 -6.56 -14.07 3.16
CA ARG A 314 -7.15 -15.27 3.79
C ARG A 314 -6.09 -16.17 4.40
N VAL A 315 -5.05 -16.46 3.61
CA VAL A 315 -3.93 -17.31 4.03
C VAL A 315 -3.23 -16.71 5.24
N SER A 316 -3.04 -15.40 5.27
CA SER A 316 -2.40 -14.73 6.41
C SER A 316 -3.28 -14.71 7.67
N GLN A 317 -4.61 -14.59 7.54
CA GLN A 317 -5.52 -14.69 8.70
C GLN A 317 -5.46 -16.09 9.33
N MET A 318 -5.55 -17.14 8.50
CA MET A 318 -5.40 -18.52 8.95
C MET A 318 -4.03 -18.74 9.58
N LEU A 319 -2.96 -18.26 8.94
CA LEU A 319 -1.61 -18.34 9.47
C LEU A 319 -1.47 -17.65 10.84
N CYS A 320 -2.07 -16.47 11.02
CA CYS A 320 -2.07 -15.76 12.31
C CYS A 320 -2.75 -16.58 13.41
N LYS A 321 -3.91 -17.18 13.10
CA LYS A 321 -4.62 -18.08 14.01
C LYS A 321 -3.77 -19.28 14.40
N GLU A 322 -3.11 -19.92 13.44
CA GLU A 322 -2.28 -21.09 13.69
C GLU A 322 -0.97 -20.75 14.42
N PHE A 323 -0.37 -19.56 14.19
CA PHE A 323 0.71 -19.06 15.04
C PHE A 323 0.26 -18.92 16.50
N ARG A 324 -0.93 -18.36 16.74
CA ARG A 324 -1.48 -18.24 18.10
C ARG A 324 -1.69 -19.62 18.73
N ASN A 325 -2.27 -20.56 18.00
CA ASN A 325 -2.52 -21.91 18.49
C ASN A 325 -1.22 -22.67 18.80
N PHE A 326 -0.19 -22.51 17.97
CA PHE A 326 1.10 -23.17 18.14
C PHE A 326 1.96 -22.57 19.27
N LEU A 327 1.97 -21.24 19.40
CA LEU A 327 2.78 -20.53 20.40
C LEU A 327 2.11 -20.42 21.78
N GLY A 328 0.77 -20.55 21.85
CA GLY A 328 0.01 -20.36 23.09
C GLY A 328 0.27 -19.00 23.71
N ASP A 329 0.63 -18.98 24.99
CA ASP A 329 0.88 -17.75 25.77
C ASP A 329 2.03 -16.88 25.24
N LYS A 330 2.87 -17.42 24.35
CA LYS A 330 3.96 -16.68 23.71
C LYS A 330 3.48 -15.82 22.54
N PHE A 331 2.29 -16.08 22.00
CA PHE A 331 1.68 -15.20 21.00
C PHE A 331 1.13 -13.95 21.68
N LEU A 332 1.54 -12.78 21.20
CA LEU A 332 1.10 -11.49 21.73
C LEU A 332 0.66 -10.58 20.59
N TRP A 333 -0.47 -9.90 20.79
CA TRP A 333 -0.86 -8.76 19.97
C TRP A 333 0.11 -7.59 20.17
N GLN A 334 0.25 -6.75 19.15
CA GLN A 334 0.97 -5.48 19.27
C GLN A 334 0.06 -4.46 19.97
N ASP A 335 0.51 -3.99 21.12
CA ASP A 335 -0.17 -3.05 22.01
C ASP A 335 0.46 -1.64 21.99
N ALA A 336 1.54 -1.44 21.23
CA ALA A 336 2.09 -0.12 20.95
C ALA A 336 1.19 0.70 20.01
N ALA A 337 1.34 2.03 20.08
CA ALA A 337 0.67 2.94 19.16
C ALA A 337 0.99 2.62 17.69
N TYR A 338 0.01 2.79 16.81
CA TYR A 338 0.12 2.43 15.40
C TYR A 338 -0.34 3.59 14.52
N GLU A 339 0.57 4.17 13.74
CA GLU A 339 0.27 5.26 12.81
C GLU A 339 -0.51 6.42 13.47
N TYR A 340 -0.03 6.83 14.65
CA TYR A 340 -0.60 7.90 15.49
C TYR A 340 -1.97 7.58 16.12
N GLU A 341 -2.43 6.33 16.08
CA GLU A 341 -3.55 5.82 16.87
C GLU A 341 -3.04 5.21 18.19
N TYR A 342 -3.63 5.64 19.32
CA TYR A 342 -3.18 5.25 20.67
C TYR A 342 -4.19 4.39 21.43
N ASP A 343 -5.45 4.36 21.01
CA ASP A 343 -6.55 3.74 21.75
C ASP A 343 -7.04 2.41 21.14
N LYS A 344 -6.45 1.97 20.03
CA LYS A 344 -6.86 0.77 19.30
C LYS A 344 -5.67 -0.12 19.00
N LEU A 345 -5.91 -1.43 18.98
CA LEU A 345 -4.89 -2.39 18.56
C LEU A 345 -4.63 -2.26 17.05
N ALA A 346 -3.36 -2.32 16.66
CA ALA A 346 -2.93 -2.28 15.28
C ALA A 346 -3.64 -3.32 14.40
N ILE A 347 -3.86 -4.54 14.92
CA ILE A 347 -4.55 -5.61 14.18
C ILE A 347 -5.98 -5.24 13.77
N ASP A 348 -6.69 -4.48 14.60
CA ASP A 348 -8.06 -4.07 14.33
C ASP A 348 -8.09 -2.91 13.31
N LEU A 349 -7.11 -1.99 13.37
CA LEU A 349 -6.93 -0.93 12.38
C LEU A 349 -6.54 -1.49 11.00
N ILE A 350 -5.62 -2.45 10.95
CA ILE A 350 -5.15 -3.05 9.70
C ILE A 350 -6.29 -3.79 9.00
N ASN A 351 -7.09 -4.56 9.74
CA ASN A 351 -8.26 -5.26 9.18
C ASN A 351 -9.48 -4.33 9.00
N GLY A 352 -9.48 -3.16 9.63
CA GLY A 352 -10.59 -2.21 9.56
C GLY A 352 -11.84 -2.66 10.33
N THR A 353 -11.69 -3.63 11.22
CA THR A 353 -12.72 -4.21 12.09
C THR A 353 -12.05 -5.01 13.19
N SER A 354 -12.66 -5.08 14.38
CA SER A 354 -12.20 -5.99 15.44
C SER A 354 -12.63 -7.45 15.21
N SER A 355 -13.50 -7.71 14.23
CA SER A 355 -14.10 -9.03 14.01
C SER A 355 -13.07 -10.11 13.69
N ILE A 356 -11.99 -9.75 13.00
CA ILE A 356 -10.92 -10.68 12.63
C ILE A 356 -10.09 -11.10 13.85
N ARG A 357 -9.70 -10.16 14.71
CA ARG A 357 -9.02 -10.47 15.97
C ARG A 357 -9.88 -11.38 16.85
N GLN A 358 -11.17 -11.06 16.98
CA GLN A 358 -12.12 -11.88 17.73
C GLN A 358 -12.28 -13.29 17.14
N TRP A 359 -12.28 -13.40 15.80
CA TRP A 359 -12.27 -14.69 15.10
C TRP A 359 -11.00 -15.51 15.41
N VAL A 360 -9.82 -14.89 15.44
CA VAL A 360 -8.57 -15.54 15.86
C VAL A 360 -8.64 -15.99 17.34
N GLU A 361 -9.11 -15.12 18.24
CA GLU A 361 -9.13 -15.38 19.68
C GLU A 361 -10.07 -16.54 20.07
N ARG A 362 -11.17 -16.70 19.33
CA ARG A 362 -12.16 -17.76 19.54
C ARG A 362 -11.89 -19.05 18.76
N ASP A 363 -10.77 -19.12 18.05
CA ASP A 363 -10.42 -20.20 17.13
C ASP A 363 -11.52 -20.49 16.08
N GLY A 364 -12.00 -19.43 15.42
CA GLY A 364 -13.11 -19.52 14.45
C GLY A 364 -12.80 -20.41 13.24
N SER A 365 -13.87 -20.88 12.57
CA SER A 365 -13.75 -21.75 11.39
C SER A 365 -13.45 -20.97 10.12
N LEU A 366 -13.09 -21.67 9.04
CA LEU A 366 -12.89 -21.03 7.73
C LEU A 366 -14.19 -20.44 7.19
N GLU A 367 -15.32 -21.10 7.43
CA GLU A 367 -16.65 -20.61 7.03
C GLU A 367 -16.95 -19.25 7.67
N ASP A 368 -16.70 -19.11 8.97
CA ASP A 368 -16.84 -17.83 9.68
C ASP A 368 -15.98 -16.72 9.04
N LEU A 369 -14.73 -17.05 8.67
CA LEU A 369 -13.81 -16.09 8.05
C LEU A 369 -14.33 -15.63 6.69
N LEU A 370 -14.84 -16.56 5.87
CA LEU A 370 -15.40 -16.27 4.55
C LEU A 370 -16.67 -15.42 4.66
N GLU A 371 -17.52 -15.67 5.65
CA GLU A 371 -18.69 -14.83 5.92
C GLU A 371 -18.28 -13.40 6.32
N LEU A 372 -17.27 -13.27 7.20
CA LEU A 372 -16.73 -11.97 7.60
C LEU A 372 -16.14 -11.20 6.41
N GLU A 373 -15.40 -11.89 5.53
CA GLU A 373 -14.80 -11.30 4.35
C GLU A 373 -15.86 -10.76 3.39
N MET A 374 -16.88 -11.56 3.05
CA MET A 374 -17.88 -11.19 2.05
C MET A 374 -18.82 -10.06 2.49
N LYS A 375 -18.86 -9.74 3.79
CA LYS A 375 -19.76 -8.73 4.34
C LYS A 375 -19.46 -7.35 3.75
N GLY A 376 -20.45 -6.79 3.04
CA GLY A 376 -20.40 -5.44 2.46
C GLY A 376 -19.78 -5.33 1.07
N TYR A 377 -19.40 -6.46 0.45
CA TYR A 377 -18.78 -6.46 -0.88
C TYR A 377 -19.69 -5.86 -1.96
N ASP A 378 -20.98 -6.19 -1.98
CA ASP A 378 -21.92 -5.66 -3.00
C ASP A 378 -21.98 -4.12 -2.99
N ALA A 379 -22.00 -3.52 -1.80
CA ALA A 379 -22.00 -2.07 -1.64
C ALA A 379 -20.68 -1.46 -2.12
N TYR A 380 -19.54 -2.09 -1.77
CA TYR A 380 -18.23 -1.65 -2.24
C TYR A 380 -18.10 -1.77 -3.77
N GLN A 381 -18.50 -2.89 -4.36
CA GLN A 381 -18.46 -3.10 -5.81
C GLN A 381 -19.30 -2.06 -6.54
N SER A 382 -20.51 -1.78 -6.05
CA SER A 382 -21.36 -0.72 -6.61
C SER A 382 -20.69 0.66 -6.60
N MET A 383 -19.97 1.01 -5.53
CA MET A 383 -19.20 2.26 -5.45
C MET A 383 -17.94 2.23 -6.32
N ARG A 384 -17.29 1.07 -6.46
CA ARG A 384 -16.07 0.89 -7.25
C ARG A 384 -16.35 0.99 -8.74
N ASP A 385 -17.43 0.39 -9.23
CA ASP A 385 -17.74 0.31 -10.66
C ASP A 385 -17.95 1.69 -11.30
N ASN A 386 -18.38 2.69 -10.51
CA ASN A 386 -18.50 4.06 -10.98
C ASN A 386 -17.15 4.82 -11.09
N ALA A 387 -16.06 4.22 -10.63
CA ALA A 387 -14.74 4.83 -10.53
C ALA A 387 -13.67 4.19 -11.44
N LEU A 388 -14.01 3.06 -12.09
CA LEU A 388 -13.06 2.30 -12.91
C LEU A 388 -12.70 3.02 -14.22
N LEU A 389 -11.45 2.85 -14.64
CA LEU A 389 -10.89 3.41 -15.88
C LEU A 389 -10.53 2.34 -16.92
N TYR A 390 -10.30 1.10 -16.47
CA TYR A 390 -9.80 -0.01 -17.30
C TYR A 390 -10.68 -1.24 -17.21
#